data_AF-A0A4R6C1R6-F1
#
_entry.id   AF-A0A4R6C1R6-F1
#
_cell.length_a   1.000
_cell.length_b   1.000
_cell.length_c   1.000
_cell.angle_alpha   90.00
_cell.angle_beta   90.00
_cell.angle_gamma   90.00
#
_symmetry.space_group_name_H-M   'P 1'
#
loop_
_entity.id
_entity.type
_entity.pdbx_description
1 polymer ?
#
loop_
_entity_poly.entity_id
_entity_poly.type
_entity_poly.pdbx_seq_one_letter_code
_entity_poly.pdbx_strand_id
1 'polypeptide(L)'
;MVNMLRGKHILGFILNSVKLKENDKGVSTAKIYLNVMDKRKFVNKETKEVEYKPYYTTLPFHLYGHVAEYASKYLVEGQKVLIEYSIDSFKSRDNSNPSYPHPYFIATSIVPQEKSEDAEERMLYLKMERQKKREAKEESKKVEENNVDVNEEDELDYEAYQHNFTYSDISDKELDENLPF
;
A
#
# COMPACT_ATOMS: atom_id res chain seq x y z
N MET A 1 2.64 -29.60 -8.08
CA MET A 1 3.39 -28.34 -8.28
C MET A 1 2.39 -27.33 -8.81
N VAL A 2 2.06 -26.27 -8.08
CA VAL A 2 1.11 -25.25 -8.53
C VAL A 2 1.91 -24.18 -9.29
N ASN A 3 1.37 -23.71 -10.42
CA ASN A 3 2.05 -22.86 -11.39
C ASN A 3 2.82 -21.69 -10.76
N MET A 4 4.15 -21.70 -10.90
CA MET A 4 5.00 -20.57 -10.53
C MET A 4 5.07 -19.59 -11.71
N LEU A 5 4.46 -18.42 -11.57
CA LEU A 5 4.71 -17.31 -12.48
C LEU A 5 5.89 -16.50 -11.91
N ARG A 6 7.05 -16.58 -12.59
CA ARG A 6 8.19 -15.72 -12.27
C ARG A 6 7.99 -14.38 -12.97
N GLY A 7 7.68 -13.34 -12.19
CA GLY A 7 7.63 -11.97 -12.67
C GLY A 7 9.03 -11.49 -13.03
N LYS A 8 9.15 -10.56 -13.99
CA LYS A 8 10.45 -9.97 -14.33
C LYS A 8 10.83 -8.93 -13.28
N HIS A 9 10.16 -7.79 -13.23
CA HIS A 9 10.46 -6.76 -12.25
C HIS A 9 9.24 -5.90 -11.96
N ILE A 10 9.17 -5.34 -10.76
CA ILE A 10 8.21 -4.31 -10.37
C ILE A 10 8.93 -3.16 -9.67
N LEU A 11 8.53 -1.94 -9.99
CA LEU A 11 9.11 -0.72 -9.45
C LEU A 11 8.07 -0.01 -8.59
N GLY A 12 8.44 0.39 -7.39
CA GLY A 12 7.54 1.11 -6.50
C GLY A 12 8.23 1.70 -5.28
N PHE A 13 7.43 2.21 -4.36
CA PHE A 13 7.89 2.80 -3.10
C PHE A 13 7.49 1.91 -1.93
N ILE A 14 8.43 1.69 -1.00
CA ILE A 14 8.15 0.97 0.23
C ILE A 14 7.23 1.82 1.12
N LEU A 15 6.13 1.25 1.59
CA LEU A 15 5.14 1.96 2.41
C LEU A 15 5.33 1.78 3.92
N ASN A 16 6.14 0.82 4.34
CA ASN A 16 6.32 0.50 5.74
C ASN A 16 7.79 0.32 6.10
N SER A 17 8.12 0.63 7.34
CA SER A 17 9.40 0.21 7.92
C SER A 17 9.54 -1.33 7.89
N VAL A 18 10.71 -1.82 7.48
CA VAL A 18 10.96 -3.26 7.31
C VAL A 18 11.23 -3.90 8.67
N LYS A 19 10.32 -4.77 9.13
CA LYS A 19 10.45 -5.51 10.39
C LYS A 19 10.93 -6.94 10.11
N LEU A 20 12.10 -7.30 10.63
CA LEU A 20 12.64 -8.65 10.55
C LEU A 20 12.00 -9.53 11.64
N LYS A 21 11.58 -10.74 11.26
CA LYS A 21 11.05 -11.79 12.13
C LYS A 21 11.73 -13.12 11.77
N GLU A 22 11.77 -14.08 12.68
CA GLU A 22 12.17 -15.46 12.37
C GLU A 22 10.94 -16.35 12.36
N ASN A 23 10.89 -17.32 11.44
CA ASN A 23 9.85 -18.35 11.44
C ASN A 23 10.24 -19.56 12.31
N ASP A 24 9.32 -20.52 12.47
CA ASP A 24 9.52 -21.74 13.29
C ASP A 24 10.72 -22.60 12.85
N LYS A 25 11.28 -22.36 11.66
CA LYS A 25 12.45 -23.05 11.12
C LYS A 25 13.74 -22.24 11.27
N GLY A 26 13.70 -21.12 11.99
CA GLY A 26 14.83 -20.20 12.17
C GLY A 26 15.20 -19.43 10.89
N VAL A 27 14.29 -19.33 9.92
CA VAL A 27 14.53 -18.57 8.69
C VAL A 27 14.05 -17.13 8.88
N SER A 28 14.94 -16.18 8.60
CA SER A 28 14.64 -14.75 8.55
C SER A 28 13.51 -14.45 7.56
N THR A 29 12.53 -13.68 8.00
CA THR A 29 11.36 -13.28 7.22
C THR A 29 11.05 -11.81 7.43
N ALA A 30 10.53 -11.14 6.41
CA ALA A 30 10.02 -9.79 6.51
C ALA A 30 8.88 -9.57 5.51
N LYS A 31 8.09 -8.52 5.73
CA LYS A 31 7.00 -8.13 4.84
C LYS A 31 7.14 -6.66 4.47
N ILE A 32 7.03 -6.37 3.19
CA ILE A 32 6.99 -5.00 2.68
C ILE A 32 5.72 -4.80 1.86
N TYR A 33 5.15 -3.60 1.96
CA TYR A 33 4.03 -3.14 1.15
C TYR A 33 4.58 -2.17 0.11
N LEU A 34 4.47 -2.55 -1.16
CA LEU A 34 4.99 -1.76 -2.27
C LEU A 34 3.85 -0.97 -2.91
N ASN A 35 3.98 0.35 -2.95
CA ASN A 35 3.07 1.18 -3.73
C ASN A 35 3.57 1.33 -5.16
N VAL A 36 2.74 0.90 -6.11
CA VAL A 36 3.05 0.88 -7.54
C VAL A 36 2.12 1.85 -8.25
N MET A 37 2.70 2.77 -9.00
CA MET A 37 1.96 3.73 -9.80
C MET A 37 1.78 3.19 -11.22
N ASP A 38 0.54 3.18 -11.67
CA ASP A 38 0.13 2.92 -13.05
C ASP A 38 -0.58 4.15 -13.63
N LYS A 39 -0.65 4.27 -14.96
CA LYS A 39 -1.43 5.31 -15.64
C LYS A 39 -2.65 4.66 -16.27
N ARG A 40 -3.82 4.84 -15.64
CA ARG A 40 -5.06 4.28 -16.15
C ARG A 40 -5.77 5.27 -17.07
N LYS A 41 -6.33 4.72 -18.14
CA LYS A 41 -7.16 5.44 -19.09
C LYS A 41 -8.57 5.53 -18.54
N PHE A 42 -9.07 6.76 -18.41
CA PHE A 42 -10.45 7.06 -18.09
C PHE A 42 -11.09 7.72 -19.31
N VAL A 43 -12.33 7.35 -19.60
CA VAL A 43 -13.12 7.98 -20.66
C VAL A 43 -14.23 8.74 -19.96
N ASN A 44 -14.26 10.05 -20.15
CA ASN A 44 -15.34 10.88 -19.64
C ASN A 44 -16.65 10.46 -20.36
N LYS A 45 -17.70 10.15 -19.60
CA LYS A 45 -18.97 9.66 -20.16
C LYS A 45 -19.71 10.74 -20.94
N GLU A 46 -19.52 12.01 -20.60
CA GLU A 46 -20.22 13.15 -21.16
C GLU A 46 -19.45 13.76 -22.34
N THR A 47 -18.15 14.04 -22.15
CA THR A 47 -17.32 14.68 -23.19
C THR A 47 -16.70 13.68 -24.17
N LYS A 48 -16.72 12.37 -23.86
CA LYS A 48 -15.98 11.30 -24.57
C LYS A 48 -14.48 11.51 -24.65
N GLU A 49 -13.94 12.47 -23.91
CA GLU A 49 -12.50 12.74 -23.86
C GLU A 49 -11.77 11.67 -23.07
N VAL A 50 -10.51 11.44 -23.45
CA VAL A 50 -9.64 10.46 -22.82
C VAL A 50 -8.72 11.18 -21.85
N GLU A 51 -8.82 10.83 -20.57
CA GLU A 51 -7.94 11.32 -19.52
C GLU A 51 -7.07 10.17 -19.01
N TYR A 52 -5.78 10.44 -18.83
CA TYR A 52 -4.86 9.50 -18.17
C TYR A 52 -4.62 9.97 -16.74
N LYS A 53 -5.12 9.22 -15.77
CA LYS A 53 -4.94 9.55 -14.34
C LYS A 53 -3.99 8.55 -13.69
N PRO A 54 -3.11 9.01 -12.79
CA PRO A 54 -2.29 8.11 -11.99
C PRO A 54 -3.20 7.25 -11.10
N TYR A 55 -2.93 5.95 -11.08
CA TYR A 55 -3.60 4.97 -10.23
C TYR A 55 -2.55 4.24 -9.40
N TYR A 56 -2.75 4.19 -8.10
CA TYR A 56 -1.81 3.58 -7.17
C TYR A 56 -2.34 2.25 -6.68
N THR A 57 -1.51 1.21 -6.71
CA THR A 57 -1.83 -0.13 -6.22
C THR A 57 -0.83 -0.54 -5.16
N THR A 58 -1.32 -0.96 -4.01
CA THR A 58 -0.47 -1.53 -2.96
C THR A 58 -0.38 -3.04 -3.12
N LEU A 59 0.84 -3.55 -3.20
CA LEU A 59 1.12 -4.99 -3.34
C LEU A 59 1.95 -5.50 -2.15
N PRO A 60 1.49 -6.53 -1.43
CA PRO A 60 2.25 -7.11 -0.32
C PRO A 60 3.30 -8.11 -0.83
N PHE A 61 4.56 -7.89 -0.47
CA PHE A 61 5.68 -8.79 -0.77
C PHE A 61 6.20 -9.47 0.50
N HIS A 62 6.42 -10.78 0.40
CA HIS A 62 7.08 -11.59 1.41
C HIS A 62 8.56 -11.73 1.07
N LEU A 63 9.40 -11.53 2.07
CA LEU A 63 10.85 -11.64 1.99
C LEU A 63 11.30 -12.81 2.85
N TYR A 64 12.28 -13.57 2.36
CA TYR A 64 12.83 -14.73 3.05
C TYR A 64 14.36 -14.74 3.04
N GLY A 65 14.97 -15.27 4.09
CA GLY A 65 16.41 -15.45 4.26
C GLY A 65 17.18 -14.15 4.04
N HIS A 66 18.22 -14.22 3.20
CA HIS A 66 19.12 -13.10 2.91
C HIS A 66 18.41 -11.86 2.35
N VAL A 67 17.30 -12.02 1.61
CA VAL A 67 16.53 -10.88 1.08
C VAL A 67 15.86 -10.11 2.22
N ALA A 68 15.32 -10.81 3.22
CA ALA A 68 14.72 -10.20 4.40
C ALA A 68 15.76 -9.47 5.25
N GLU A 69 16.91 -10.10 5.49
CA GLU A 69 18.02 -9.53 6.25
C GLU A 69 18.62 -8.30 5.57
N TYR A 70 18.79 -8.36 4.24
CA TYR A 70 19.25 -7.22 3.46
C TYR A 70 18.25 -6.06 3.56
N ALA A 71 16.96 -6.35 3.36
CA ALA A 71 15.93 -5.32 3.38
C ALA A 71 15.82 -4.63 4.74
N SER A 72 15.88 -5.38 5.85
CA SER A 72 15.79 -4.80 7.19
C SER A 72 16.99 -3.93 7.56
N LYS A 73 18.17 -4.22 6.99
CA LYS A 73 19.40 -3.50 7.29
C LYS A 73 19.59 -2.25 6.44
N TYR A 74 19.16 -2.27 5.17
CA TYR A 74 19.56 -1.26 4.19
C TYR A 74 18.40 -0.48 3.56
N LEU A 75 17.16 -0.91 3.74
CA LEU A 75 16.01 -0.25 3.12
C LEU A 75 15.18 0.52 4.15
N VAL A 76 14.67 1.67 3.72
CA VAL A 76 13.85 2.54 4.56
C VAL A 76 12.46 2.76 3.96
N GLU A 77 11.52 3.16 4.81
CA GLU A 77 10.17 3.55 4.37
C GLU A 77 10.25 4.74 3.39
N GLY A 78 9.42 4.70 2.36
CA GLY A 78 9.38 5.69 1.28
C GLY A 78 10.38 5.43 0.15
N GLN A 79 11.34 4.52 0.34
CA GLN A 79 12.41 4.31 -0.64
C GLN A 79 11.89 3.64 -1.91
N LYS A 80 12.35 4.16 -3.06
CA LYS A 80 12.14 3.56 -4.38
C LYS A 80 12.96 2.30 -4.54
N VAL A 81 12.29 1.21 -4.86
CA VAL A 81 12.94 -0.10 -5.07
C VAL A 81 12.44 -0.77 -6.33
N LEU A 82 13.34 -1.51 -6.97
CA LEU A 82 13.04 -2.46 -8.04
C LEU A 82 13.09 -3.86 -7.43
N ILE A 83 12.00 -4.62 -7.60
CA ILE A 83 11.85 -5.97 -7.04
C ILE A 83 11.74 -6.97 -8.18
N GLU A 84 12.60 -7.99 -8.19
CA GLU A 84 12.35 -9.24 -8.92
C GLU A 84 11.48 -10.13 -8.03
N TYR A 85 10.45 -10.74 -8.60
CA TYR A 85 9.46 -11.48 -7.81
C TYR A 85 8.96 -12.76 -8.46
N SER A 86 8.53 -13.69 -7.62
CA SER A 86 7.71 -14.84 -8.01
C SER A 86 6.33 -14.73 -7.37
N ILE A 87 5.31 -15.19 -8.08
CA ILE A 87 3.98 -15.42 -7.52
C ILE A 87 3.91 -16.90 -7.17
N ASP A 88 3.69 -17.17 -5.89
CA ASP A 88 3.40 -18.51 -5.39
C ASP A 88 1.99 -18.55 -4.82
N SER A 89 1.45 -19.75 -4.62
CA SER A 89 0.14 -19.92 -4.03
C SER A 89 0.14 -21.09 -3.06
N PHE A 90 -0.37 -20.87 -1.85
CA PHE A 90 -0.63 -21.95 -0.91
C PHE A 90 -2.12 -22.28 -0.89
N LYS A 91 -2.42 -23.55 -0.63
CA LYS A 91 -3.76 -23.96 -0.21
C LYS A 91 -3.77 -23.90 1.31
N SER A 92 -4.73 -23.18 1.88
CA SER A 92 -5.00 -23.25 3.32
C SER A 92 -5.27 -24.71 3.68
N ARG A 93 -4.71 -25.13 4.83
CA ARG A 93 -4.92 -26.48 5.38
C ARG A 93 -6.27 -26.61 6.09
N ASP A 94 -7.09 -25.56 6.12
CA ASP A 94 -8.43 -25.63 6.69
C ASP A 94 -9.32 -26.56 5.86
N ASN A 95 -9.53 -27.75 6.40
CA ASN A 95 -10.33 -28.83 5.82
C ASN A 95 -11.85 -28.51 5.74
N SER A 96 -12.28 -27.33 6.20
CA SER A 96 -13.70 -26.95 6.29
C SER A 96 -14.24 -26.20 5.07
N ASN A 97 -13.36 -25.68 4.19
CA ASN A 97 -13.77 -24.95 3.00
C ASN A 97 -12.81 -25.32 1.86
N PRO A 98 -13.25 -25.63 0.63
CA PRO A 98 -12.34 -25.84 -0.49
C PRO A 98 -11.49 -24.58 -0.67
N SER A 99 -10.25 -24.63 -0.17
CA SER A 99 -9.31 -23.52 -0.23
C SER A 99 -8.99 -23.23 -1.69
N TYR A 100 -9.49 -22.11 -2.18
CA TYR A 100 -8.93 -21.48 -3.37
C TYR A 100 -7.46 -21.15 -3.09
N PRO A 101 -6.55 -21.36 -4.07
CA PRO A 101 -5.16 -20.97 -3.93
C PRO A 101 -5.09 -19.45 -3.72
N HIS A 102 -4.52 -19.02 -2.60
CA HIS A 102 -4.28 -17.60 -2.36
C HIS A 102 -2.91 -17.22 -2.92
N PRO A 103 -2.84 -16.42 -4.01
CA PRO A 103 -1.56 -16.01 -4.55
C PRO A 103 -0.91 -14.99 -3.62
N TYR A 104 0.40 -15.10 -3.45
CA TYR A 104 1.19 -14.14 -2.70
C TYR A 104 2.47 -13.84 -3.46
N PHE A 105 2.92 -12.58 -3.36
CA PHE A 105 4.15 -12.15 -3.99
C PHE A 105 5.32 -12.45 -3.07
N ILE A 106 6.36 -13.06 -3.64
CA ILE A 106 7.64 -13.32 -2.98
C ILE A 106 8.69 -12.50 -3.72
N ALA A 107 9.41 -11.64 -3.01
CA ALA A 107 10.55 -10.95 -3.60
C ALA A 107 11.76 -11.90 -3.63
N THR A 108 12.31 -12.12 -4.82
CA THR A 108 13.53 -12.91 -5.00
C THR A 108 14.78 -12.04 -4.97
N SER A 109 14.64 -10.75 -5.29
CA SER A 109 15.72 -9.75 -5.21
C SER A 109 15.12 -8.35 -5.04
N ILE A 110 15.84 -7.47 -4.34
CA ILE A 110 15.45 -6.07 -4.15
C ILE A 110 16.66 -5.17 -4.39
N VAL A 111 16.49 -4.19 -5.26
CA VAL A 111 17.53 -3.21 -5.60
C VAL A 111 17.02 -1.80 -5.31
N PRO A 112 17.63 -1.05 -4.38
CA PRO A 112 17.29 0.35 -4.17
C PRO A 112 17.61 1.16 -5.42
N GLN A 113 16.69 2.03 -5.81
CA GLN A 113 16.81 2.91 -6.98
C GLN A 113 17.15 4.35 -6.60
N GLU A 114 17.25 4.62 -5.30
CA GLU A 114 17.59 5.92 -4.72
C GLU A 114 18.28 5.72 -3.36
N LYS A 115 18.95 6.77 -2.88
CA LYS A 115 19.60 6.75 -1.56
C LYS A 115 18.55 6.86 -0.45
N SER A 116 18.88 6.37 0.74
CA SER A 116 17.99 6.44 1.91
C SER A 116 17.68 7.89 2.32
N GLU A 117 18.65 8.79 2.17
CA GLU A 117 18.49 10.24 2.43
C GLU A 117 17.35 10.84 1.58
N ASP A 118 17.33 10.56 0.27
CA ASP A 118 16.29 11.04 -0.66
C ASP A 118 14.89 10.47 -0.32
N ALA A 119 14.83 9.30 0.30
CA ALA A 119 13.60 8.66 0.73
C ALA A 119 13.05 9.33 2.00
N GLU A 120 13.92 9.60 2.97
CA GLU A 120 13.57 10.27 4.23
C GLU A 120 13.05 11.69 3.99
N GLU A 121 13.70 12.46 3.12
CA GLU A 121 13.27 13.81 2.74
C GLU A 121 11.87 13.83 2.14
N ARG A 122 11.58 12.87 1.24
CA ARG A 122 10.26 12.72 0.63
C ARG A 122 9.19 12.35 1.65
N MET A 123 9.52 11.44 2.56
CA MET A 123 8.59 11.05 3.63
C MET A 123 8.31 12.23 4.55
N LEU A 124 9.30 13.08 4.84
CA LEU A 124 9.12 14.32 5.59
C LEU A 124 8.18 15.27 4.84
N TYR A 125 8.42 15.52 3.54
CA TYR A 125 7.59 16.36 2.70
C TYR A 125 6.12 15.89 2.70
N LEU A 126 5.89 14.59 2.49
CA LEU A 126 4.54 14.01 2.48
C LEU A 126 3.84 14.12 3.85
N LYS A 127 4.58 13.99 4.96
CA LYS A 127 4.05 14.21 6.31
C LYS A 127 3.61 15.67 6.51
N MET A 128 4.45 16.62 6.10
CA MET A 128 4.15 18.05 6.19
C MET A 128 2.94 18.44 5.35
N GLU A 129 2.81 17.95 4.11
CA GLU A 129 1.63 18.20 3.29
C GLU A 129 0.35 17.64 3.91
N ARG A 130 0.41 16.43 4.46
CA ARG A 130 -0.75 15.80 5.14
C ARG A 130 -1.17 16.61 6.36
N GLN A 131 -0.21 17.10 7.14
CA GLN A 131 -0.49 17.93 8.30
C GLN A 131 -1.17 19.24 7.90
N LYS A 132 -0.63 19.95 6.90
CA LYS A 132 -1.26 21.18 6.37
C LYS A 132 -2.70 20.96 5.89
N LYS A 133 -2.95 19.83 5.20
CA LYS A 133 -4.31 19.48 4.76
C LYS A 133 -5.25 19.17 5.91
N ARG A 134 -4.76 18.62 7.02
CA ARG A 134 -5.56 18.37 8.23
C ARG A 134 -5.88 19.68 8.94
N GLU A 135 -4.87 20.52 9.15
CA GLU A 135 -5.03 21.86 9.75
C GLU A 135 -6.03 22.71 8.95
N ALA A 136 -5.91 22.75 7.62
CA ALA A 136 -6.86 23.46 6.77
C ALA A 136 -8.29 22.93 6.89
N LYS A 137 -8.48 21.60 6.97
CA LYS A 137 -9.82 20.99 7.17
C LYS A 137 -10.41 21.31 8.55
N GLU A 138 -9.58 21.37 9.59
CA GLU A 138 -10.02 21.73 10.94
C GLU A 138 -10.35 23.22 11.06
N GLU A 139 -9.59 24.09 10.40
CA GLU A 139 -9.90 25.52 10.31
C GLU A 139 -11.19 25.78 9.53
N SER A 140 -11.43 25.07 8.42
CA SER A 140 -12.72 25.15 7.70
C SER A 140 -13.91 24.72 8.58
N LYS A 141 -13.78 23.62 9.35
CA LYS A 141 -14.84 23.17 10.27
C LYS A 141 -15.11 24.17 11.40
N LYS A 142 -14.09 24.84 11.94
CA LYS A 142 -14.25 25.89 12.95
C LYS A 142 -14.95 27.16 12.42
N VAL A 143 -14.87 27.42 11.11
CA VAL A 143 -15.57 28.53 10.46
C VAL A 143 -17.05 28.20 10.21
N GLU A 144 -17.37 26.93 9.90
CA GLU A 144 -18.75 26.46 9.72
C GLU A 144 -19.57 26.44 11.03
N GLU A 145 -18.96 26.09 12.17
CA GLU A 145 -19.65 26.12 13.48
C GLU A 145 -20.05 27.54 13.94
N ASN A 146 -19.45 28.59 13.38
CA ASN A 146 -19.80 29.98 13.70
C ASN A 146 -20.85 30.61 12.76
N ASN A 147 -21.34 29.88 11.76
CA ASN A 147 -22.34 30.36 10.79
C ASN A 147 -23.51 29.39 10.63
N VAL A 148 -24.18 29.06 11.75
CA VAL A 148 -25.50 28.43 11.68
C VAL A 148 -26.56 29.48 12.00
N ASP A 149 -27.20 30.01 10.96
CA ASP A 149 -28.67 30.09 10.95
C ASP A 149 -29.25 30.06 9.51
N VAL A 150 -30.08 29.03 9.29
CA VAL A 150 -31.18 28.76 8.32
C VAL A 150 -31.00 29.02 6.81
N ASN A 151 -31.08 27.97 5.97
CA ASN A 151 -32.34 27.40 5.43
C ASN A 151 -32.09 26.29 4.39
N GLU A 152 -33.06 25.37 4.34
CA GLU A 152 -33.17 24.14 3.54
C GLU A 152 -33.08 24.34 2.02
N GLU A 153 -32.46 23.39 1.30
CA GLU A 153 -33.14 22.56 0.29
C GLU A 153 -32.17 21.52 -0.30
N ASP A 154 -32.74 20.35 -0.60
CA ASP A 154 -32.08 19.13 -1.05
C ASP A 154 -31.22 19.29 -2.32
N GLU A 155 -29.93 18.95 -2.23
CA GLU A 155 -29.20 18.32 -3.34
C GLU A 155 -28.44 17.10 -2.81
N LEU A 156 -28.97 15.91 -3.13
CA LEU A 156 -28.32 14.63 -2.95
C LEU A 156 -27.06 14.59 -3.82
N ASP A 157 -25.91 14.87 -3.20
CA ASP A 157 -24.63 14.89 -3.89
C ASP A 157 -24.14 13.47 -4.22
N TYR A 158 -23.86 13.25 -5.50
CA TYR A 158 -23.54 11.99 -6.17
C TYR A 158 -22.09 11.53 -5.90
N GLU A 159 -21.64 11.50 -4.64
CA GLU A 159 -20.28 11.02 -4.29
C GLU A 159 -20.24 9.57 -3.78
N ALA A 160 -21.29 8.79 -4.04
CA ALA A 160 -21.21 7.34 -3.94
C ALA A 160 -20.36 6.80 -5.11
N TYR A 161 -19.23 6.14 -4.78
CA TYR A 161 -18.21 5.54 -5.67
C TYR A 161 -16.93 6.36 -5.93
N GLN A 162 -16.39 6.97 -4.89
CA GLN A 162 -14.97 6.78 -4.63
C GLN A 162 -14.78 6.13 -3.27
N HIS A 163 -14.79 4.79 -3.25
CA HIS A 163 -14.15 4.04 -2.17
C HIS A 163 -12.64 4.32 -2.27
N ASN A 164 -12.25 5.50 -1.82
CA ASN A 164 -10.91 5.75 -1.36
C ASN A 164 -10.77 4.88 -0.11
N PHE A 165 -10.27 3.65 -0.28
CA PHE A 165 -9.53 2.99 0.78
C PHE A 165 -8.25 3.82 1.01
N THR A 166 -8.41 5.02 1.55
CA THR A 166 -7.38 5.64 2.36
C THR A 166 -7.25 4.76 3.58
N TYR A 167 -6.05 4.23 3.82
CA TYR A 167 -5.70 3.49 5.03
C TYR A 167 -5.70 4.42 6.26
N SER A 168 -6.82 5.08 6.53
CA SER A 168 -7.11 5.75 7.81
C SER A 168 -7.72 4.79 8.83
N ASP A 169 -8.18 3.61 8.41
CA ASP A 169 -9.00 2.77 9.29
C ASP A 169 -8.26 1.54 9.82
N ILE A 170 -7.03 1.27 9.36
CA ILE A 170 -6.21 0.25 9.99
C ILE A 170 -5.42 0.92 11.11
N SER A 171 -5.93 0.82 12.33
CA SER A 171 -5.12 1.13 13.50
C SER A 171 -3.90 0.21 13.54
N ASP A 172 -2.77 0.67 14.07
CA ASP A 172 -1.55 -0.16 14.24
C ASP A 172 -1.80 -1.46 15.04
N LYS A 173 -2.97 -1.60 15.70
CA LYS A 173 -3.40 -2.83 16.39
C LYS A 173 -4.02 -3.89 15.47
N GLU A 174 -4.52 -3.55 14.29
CA GLU A 174 -5.22 -4.50 13.39
C GLU A 174 -4.28 -5.23 12.41
N LEU A 175 -3.02 -4.80 12.30
CA LEU A 175 -2.00 -5.52 11.51
C LEU A 175 -1.34 -6.68 12.27
N ASP A 176 -1.65 -6.83 13.57
CA ASP A 176 -1.05 -7.83 14.47
C ASP A 176 -1.98 -9.01 14.79
N GLU A 177 -3.12 -9.14 14.10
CA GLU A 177 -3.93 -10.35 14.28
C GLU A 177 -3.26 -11.56 13.63
N ASN A 178 -2.83 -12.45 14.53
CA ASN A 178 -2.40 -13.82 14.33
C ASN A 178 -3.18 -14.52 13.21
N LEU A 179 -2.69 -14.45 11.99
CA LEU A 179 -2.97 -15.51 11.03
C LEU A 179 -2.13 -16.72 11.47
N PRO A 180 -2.77 -17.87 11.76
CA PRO A 180 -2.05 -19.07 12.13
C PRO A 180 -1.15 -19.52 10.97
N PHE A 181 0.12 -19.79 11.30
CA PHE A 181 1.10 -20.40 10.41
C PHE A 181 0.85 -21.91 10.25
#